data_AF-A0A956C009-F1
#
_entry.id   AF-A0A956C009-F1
#
_cell.length_a   1.000
_cell.length_b   1.000
_cell.length_c   1.000
_cell.angle_alpha   90.00
_cell.angle_beta   90.00
_cell.angle_gamma   90.00
#
_symmetry.space_group_name_H-M   'P 1'
#
loop_
_entity.id
_entity.type
_entity.pdbx_description
1 polymer ?
#
loop_
_entity_poly.entity_id
_entity_poly.type
_entity_poly.pdbx_seq_one_letter_code
_entity_poly.pdbx_strand_id
1 'polypeptide(L)'
;MSIRVRTLLPFSLLALVIGCDTEDSVSMTQDAGGTTDVPEATTKAAVETYARIVHASYSDSLAAATDLDTEITAFVTTPSEQGLEDARDAWLASREPYLQTEVYRFYEGPIDNEEDGPEGLMNAWPLDEAYIDYVEGDDDSGIVNDPSITIDADALVALNEQAGETSIATGYHAIEFLLWGQDMDPDGPGDRPYTDYVDGEGGTAENADRRAEYLTTVSSLLLLHLDELVAAWAPDATPANYRSEFESVAPKEALRRILTGMIVLSGFETGGERLQTALDSGLQEDEH
;
A
#
# COMPACT_ATOMS: atom_id res chain seq x y z
N MET A 1 -9.67 49.58 33.25
CA MET A 1 -8.36 49.56 33.93
C MET A 1 -7.30 49.30 32.88
N SER A 2 -6.28 50.14 32.84
CA SER A 2 -5.46 50.42 31.65
C SER A 2 -4.17 49.59 31.59
N ILE A 3 -3.72 49.30 30.35
CA ILE A 3 -2.31 49.25 29.87
C ILE A 3 -1.53 47.95 30.23
N ARG A 4 -0.80 47.25 29.34
CA ARG A 4 0.08 47.70 28.21
C ARG A 4 0.37 46.54 27.24
N VAL A 5 0.29 46.83 25.94
CA VAL A 5 0.87 46.06 24.82
C VAL A 5 2.34 46.46 24.66
N ARG A 6 3.23 45.51 24.31
CA ARG A 6 4.61 45.80 23.86
C ARG A 6 4.79 45.31 22.42
N THR A 7 4.83 46.27 21.52
CA THR A 7 5.33 46.18 20.15
C THR A 7 6.84 46.40 20.16
N LEU A 8 7.61 45.67 19.35
CA LEU A 8 8.95 46.07 18.92
C LEU A 8 9.04 45.95 17.40
N LEU A 9 9.45 47.07 16.80
CA LEU A 9 9.55 47.40 15.37
C LEU A 9 10.96 47.05 14.82
N PRO A 10 11.21 47.18 13.49
CA PRO A 10 12.20 46.46 12.71
C PRO A 10 13.54 47.19 12.61
N PHE A 11 14.58 46.48 12.14
CA PHE A 11 15.84 47.07 11.70
C PHE A 11 16.07 46.82 10.21
N SER A 12 16.01 47.89 9.43
CA SER A 12 16.59 47.99 8.08
C SER A 12 18.01 48.57 8.18
N LEU A 13 18.95 48.03 7.41
CA LEU A 13 20.27 48.62 7.08
C LEU A 13 20.87 47.74 5.97
N LEU A 14 21.58 48.16 4.92
CA LEU A 14 21.86 49.43 4.23
C LEU A 14 22.67 48.98 2.99
N ALA A 15 22.31 49.44 1.80
CA ALA A 15 23.09 49.22 0.58
C ALA A 15 24.33 50.14 0.56
N LEU A 16 25.49 49.60 0.19
CA LEU A 16 26.68 50.38 -0.17
C LEU A 16 27.31 49.80 -1.45
N VAL A 17 27.54 50.67 -2.43
CA VAL A 17 28.02 50.34 -3.78
C VAL A 17 29.29 51.17 -4.06
N ILE A 18 30.30 50.50 -4.63
CA ILE A 18 31.53 50.91 -5.36
C ILE A 18 32.75 51.47 -4.61
N GLY A 19 33.86 50.74 -4.76
CA GLY A 19 35.22 51.27 -4.88
C GLY A 19 36.06 50.32 -5.76
N CYS A 20 36.51 50.80 -6.93
CA CYS A 20 37.34 50.09 -7.91
C CYS A 20 38.82 49.95 -7.49
N ASP A 21 39.51 49.07 -8.22
CA ASP A 21 40.96 48.86 -8.40
C ASP A 21 41.72 48.11 -7.31
N THR A 22 42.09 46.86 -7.58
CA THR A 22 43.35 46.56 -8.31
C THR A 22 43.29 45.14 -8.87
N GLU A 23 43.74 44.99 -10.12
CA GLU A 23 43.81 43.71 -10.85
C GLU A 23 44.84 42.78 -10.22
N ASP A 24 44.37 41.72 -9.56
CA ASP A 24 45.12 40.46 -9.46
C ASP A 24 44.27 39.39 -10.12
N SER A 25 44.72 38.94 -11.28
CA SER A 25 44.13 37.86 -12.03
C SER A 25 44.30 36.55 -11.25
N VAL A 26 43.33 36.25 -10.39
CA VAL A 26 43.15 34.89 -9.90
C VAL A 26 42.74 34.05 -11.10
N SER A 27 43.71 33.32 -11.64
CA SER A 27 43.46 32.21 -12.54
C SER A 27 42.55 31.24 -11.81
N MET A 28 41.25 31.35 -12.07
CA MET A 28 40.30 30.27 -11.86
C MET A 28 40.70 29.20 -12.87
N THR A 29 41.64 28.34 -12.48
CA THR A 29 41.68 27.00 -13.02
C THR A 29 40.30 26.42 -12.74
N GLN A 30 39.48 26.41 -13.78
CA GLN A 30 38.29 25.59 -13.88
C GLN A 30 38.81 24.16 -13.67
N ASP A 31 38.78 23.70 -12.42
CA ASP A 31 38.83 22.27 -12.16
C ASP A 31 37.58 21.76 -12.84
N ALA A 32 37.76 21.16 -14.01
CA ALA A 32 36.74 20.39 -14.66
C ALA A 32 36.49 19.23 -13.70
N GLY A 33 35.60 19.47 -12.73
CA GLY A 33 35.17 18.51 -11.74
C GLY A 33 34.67 17.30 -12.50
N GLY A 34 35.56 16.33 -12.67
CA GLY A 34 35.21 15.04 -13.23
C GLY A 34 34.06 14.53 -12.39
N THR A 35 32.97 14.16 -13.04
CA THR A 35 31.92 13.38 -12.39
C THR A 35 32.61 12.18 -11.77
N THR A 36 32.82 12.21 -10.45
CA THR A 36 33.40 11.10 -9.73
C THR A 36 32.35 10.01 -9.76
N ASP A 37 32.52 9.11 -10.72
CA ASP A 37 31.66 7.95 -10.89
C ASP A 37 31.67 7.17 -9.57
N VAL A 38 30.49 6.84 -9.04
CA VAL A 38 30.38 6.11 -7.77
C VAL A 38 31.09 4.76 -7.95
N PRO A 39 32.00 4.36 -7.03
CA PRO A 39 32.71 3.10 -7.17
C PRO A 39 31.74 1.92 -7.29
N GLU A 40 31.97 1.03 -8.26
CA GLU A 40 31.11 -0.13 -8.53
C GLU A 40 30.91 -1.02 -7.29
N ALA A 41 31.96 -1.20 -6.48
CA ALA A 41 31.87 -1.94 -5.23
C ALA A 41 30.89 -1.29 -4.22
N THR A 42 30.86 0.04 -4.15
CA THR A 42 29.90 0.78 -3.32
C THR A 42 28.48 0.61 -3.84
N THR A 43 28.28 0.70 -5.16
CA THR A 43 26.98 0.46 -5.79
C THR A 43 26.49 -0.97 -5.53
N LYS A 44 27.36 -1.97 -5.65
CA LYS A 44 27.01 -3.36 -5.37
C LYS A 44 26.58 -3.57 -3.91
N ALA A 45 27.32 -3.01 -2.96
CA ALA A 45 26.95 -3.09 -1.54
C ALA A 45 25.61 -2.41 -1.22
N ALA A 46 25.27 -1.33 -1.94
CA ALA A 46 23.97 -0.68 -1.84
C ALA A 46 22.84 -1.58 -2.37
N VAL A 47 23.04 -2.25 -3.51
CA VAL A 47 22.10 -3.21 -4.10
C VAL A 47 21.85 -4.40 -3.17
N GLU A 48 22.89 -5.00 -2.61
CA GLU A 48 22.78 -6.10 -1.64
C GLU A 48 22.07 -5.66 -0.35
N THR A 49 22.24 -4.40 0.05
CA THR A 49 21.53 -3.83 1.21
C THR A 49 20.07 -3.58 0.90
N TYR A 50 19.76 -3.06 -0.28
CA TYR A 50 18.39 -2.91 -0.76
C TYR A 50 17.66 -4.25 -0.75
N ALA A 51 18.21 -5.30 -1.38
CA ALA A 51 17.58 -6.62 -1.42
C ALA A 51 17.31 -7.21 -0.02
N ARG A 52 18.20 -6.94 0.95
CA ARG A 52 18.01 -7.34 2.35
C ARG A 52 16.86 -6.59 3.01
N ILE A 53 16.71 -5.30 2.72
CA ILE A 53 15.62 -4.47 3.24
C ILE A 53 14.30 -4.93 2.60
N VAL A 54 14.25 -5.16 1.29
CA VAL A 54 13.05 -5.65 0.60
C VAL A 54 12.54 -6.94 1.25
N HIS A 55 13.42 -7.92 1.41
CA HIS A 55 13.07 -9.18 2.07
C HIS A 55 12.56 -8.98 3.51
N ALA A 56 13.21 -8.11 4.30
CA ALA A 56 12.79 -7.83 5.66
C ALA A 56 11.41 -7.15 5.69
N SER A 57 11.17 -6.17 4.83
CA SER A 57 9.88 -5.49 4.72
C SER A 57 8.75 -6.46 4.35
N TYR A 58 8.93 -7.33 3.35
CA TYR A 58 7.91 -8.33 3.04
C TYR A 58 7.73 -9.36 4.16
N SER A 59 8.80 -9.70 4.89
CA SER A 59 8.69 -10.60 6.06
C SER A 59 7.87 -9.96 7.18
N ASP A 60 8.07 -8.67 7.44
CA ASP A 60 7.31 -7.91 8.44
C ASP A 60 5.84 -7.78 8.02
N SER A 61 5.58 -7.52 6.73
CA SER A 61 4.21 -7.50 6.17
C SER A 61 3.52 -8.85 6.28
N LEU A 62 4.19 -9.95 5.93
CA LEU A 62 3.66 -11.31 6.07
C LEU A 62 3.33 -11.65 7.54
N ALA A 63 4.21 -11.27 8.46
CA ALA A 63 3.97 -11.48 9.89
C ALA A 63 2.72 -10.74 10.37
N ALA A 64 2.59 -9.46 10.04
CA ALA A 64 1.42 -8.68 10.44
C ALA A 64 0.12 -9.14 9.74
N ALA A 65 0.19 -9.57 8.48
CA ALA A 65 -0.95 -10.19 7.80
C ALA A 65 -1.34 -11.55 8.41
N THR A 66 -0.38 -12.31 8.96
CA THR A 66 -0.66 -13.57 9.67
C THR A 66 -1.43 -13.31 10.97
N ASP A 67 -1.08 -12.21 11.68
CA ASP A 67 -1.84 -11.77 12.85
C ASP A 67 -3.26 -11.33 12.44
N LEU A 68 -3.41 -10.57 11.35
CA LEU A 68 -4.71 -10.24 10.77
C LEU A 68 -5.56 -11.49 10.46
N ASP A 69 -5.00 -12.47 9.76
CA ASP A 69 -5.72 -13.71 9.42
C ASP A 69 -6.18 -14.48 10.66
N THR A 70 -5.37 -14.45 11.72
CA THR A 70 -5.71 -15.06 13.01
C THR A 70 -6.91 -14.36 13.65
N GLU A 71 -6.92 -13.03 13.70
CA GLU A 71 -8.02 -12.27 14.30
C GLU A 71 -9.30 -12.34 13.45
N ILE A 72 -9.19 -12.31 12.12
CA ILE A 72 -10.31 -12.56 11.20
C ILE A 72 -10.92 -13.93 11.46
N THR A 73 -10.10 -14.98 11.54
CA THR A 73 -10.56 -16.35 11.78
C THR A 73 -11.26 -16.47 13.13
N ALA A 74 -10.69 -15.85 14.17
CA ALA A 74 -11.29 -15.81 15.49
C ALA A 74 -12.65 -15.09 15.49
N PHE A 75 -12.71 -13.93 14.81
CA PHE A 75 -13.91 -13.14 14.65
C PHE A 75 -15.03 -13.92 13.97
N VAL A 76 -14.81 -14.45 12.76
CA VAL A 76 -15.88 -15.14 12.03
C VAL A 76 -16.32 -16.45 12.70
N THR A 77 -15.45 -17.09 13.48
CA THR A 77 -15.78 -18.30 14.23
C THR A 77 -16.69 -18.00 15.43
N THR A 78 -16.53 -16.84 16.07
CA THR A 78 -17.36 -16.41 17.19
C THR A 78 -17.61 -14.91 17.11
N PRO A 79 -18.54 -14.49 16.22
CA PRO A 79 -18.79 -13.09 15.97
C PRO A 79 -19.20 -12.35 17.25
N SER A 80 -18.52 -11.24 17.50
CA SER A 80 -18.79 -10.34 18.61
C SER A 80 -18.25 -8.96 18.29
N GLU A 81 -18.75 -7.93 18.98
CA GLU A 81 -18.25 -6.56 18.87
C GLU A 81 -16.73 -6.51 19.06
N GLN A 82 -16.22 -7.11 20.14
CA GLN A 82 -14.79 -7.14 20.43
C GLN A 82 -14.00 -7.88 19.34
N GLY A 83 -14.51 -9.00 18.82
CA GLY A 83 -13.81 -9.73 17.76
C GLY A 83 -13.73 -8.93 16.45
N LEU A 84 -14.77 -8.14 16.13
CA LEU A 84 -14.73 -7.24 14.97
C LEU A 84 -13.71 -6.10 15.19
N GLU A 85 -13.70 -5.49 16.38
CA GLU A 85 -12.70 -4.48 16.76
C GLU A 85 -11.27 -5.05 16.67
N ASP A 86 -11.04 -6.26 17.18
CA ASP A 86 -9.73 -6.92 17.15
C ASP A 86 -9.26 -7.17 15.70
N ALA A 87 -10.16 -7.61 14.81
CA ALA A 87 -9.86 -7.81 13.39
C ALA A 87 -9.57 -6.47 12.67
N ARG A 88 -10.30 -5.40 12.99
CA ARG A 88 -10.08 -4.05 12.47
C ARG A 88 -8.72 -3.49 12.89
N ASP A 89 -8.38 -3.63 14.17
CA ASP A 89 -7.07 -3.21 14.70
C ASP A 89 -5.92 -4.00 14.05
N ALA A 90 -6.10 -5.30 13.84
CA ALA A 90 -5.12 -6.13 13.15
C ALA A 90 -4.98 -5.74 11.67
N TRP A 91 -6.07 -5.33 11.01
CA TRP A 91 -6.02 -4.86 9.62
C TRP A 91 -5.17 -3.60 9.54
N LEU A 92 -5.44 -2.60 10.39
CA LEU A 92 -4.65 -1.36 10.48
C LEU A 92 -3.17 -1.65 10.74
N ALA A 93 -2.87 -2.56 11.69
CA ALA A 93 -1.51 -2.95 12.00
C ALA A 93 -0.80 -3.66 10.82
N SER A 94 -1.54 -4.42 10.02
CA SER A 94 -1.00 -5.11 8.83
C SER A 94 -0.73 -4.16 7.65
N ARG A 95 -1.44 -3.03 7.56
CA ARG A 95 -1.23 -2.02 6.53
C ARG A 95 0.10 -1.30 6.69
N GLU A 96 0.51 -0.96 7.91
CA GLU A 96 1.71 -0.17 8.17
C GLU A 96 3.01 -0.74 7.56
N PRO A 97 3.36 -2.03 7.76
CA PRO A 97 4.53 -2.62 7.10
C PRO A 97 4.34 -2.78 5.59
N TYR A 98 3.13 -3.08 5.13
CA TYR A 98 2.84 -3.25 3.70
C TYR A 98 3.05 -1.96 2.90
N LEU A 99 2.57 -0.81 3.41
CA LEU A 99 2.73 0.49 2.75
C LEU A 99 4.21 0.86 2.54
N GLN A 100 5.13 0.37 3.38
CA GLN A 100 6.57 0.58 3.18
C GLN A 100 7.14 -0.21 1.99
N THR A 101 6.42 -1.23 1.52
CA THR A 101 6.83 -2.07 0.39
C THR A 101 6.50 -1.45 -0.98
N GLU A 102 5.66 -0.43 -1.02
CA GLU A 102 5.25 0.20 -2.28
C GLU A 102 6.42 0.77 -3.09
N VAL A 103 7.52 1.11 -2.42
CA VAL A 103 8.75 1.60 -3.05
C VAL A 103 9.49 0.53 -3.87
N TYR A 104 9.04 -0.72 -3.80
CA TYR A 104 9.57 -1.84 -4.54
C TYR A 104 8.82 -2.11 -5.85
N ARG A 105 7.87 -1.24 -6.22
CA ARG A 105 7.16 -1.25 -7.50
C ARG A 105 7.88 -0.41 -8.57
N PHE A 106 7.36 -0.46 -9.79
CA PHE A 106 7.72 0.32 -10.98
C PHE A 106 9.05 -0.03 -11.63
N TYR A 107 9.49 -1.28 -11.47
CA TYR A 107 10.66 -1.79 -12.19
C TYR A 107 10.49 -3.25 -12.64
N GLU A 108 9.25 -3.74 -12.74
CA GLU A 108 8.91 -5.09 -13.21
C GLU A 108 9.55 -6.15 -12.29
N GLY A 109 9.44 -5.93 -10.98
CA GLY A 109 9.85 -6.86 -9.94
C GLY A 109 8.75 -7.86 -9.59
N PRO A 110 8.96 -8.73 -8.59
CA PRO A 110 8.00 -9.77 -8.25
C PRO A 110 6.59 -9.26 -7.97
N ILE A 111 6.45 -8.09 -7.34
CA ILE A 111 5.16 -7.50 -6.99
C ILE A 111 4.38 -6.95 -8.20
N ASP A 112 5.07 -6.36 -9.18
CA ASP A 112 4.50 -5.53 -10.24
C ASP A 112 4.86 -6.02 -11.65
N ASN A 113 5.33 -7.25 -11.80
CA ASN A 113 5.60 -7.80 -13.12
C ASN A 113 4.29 -8.03 -13.90
N GLU A 114 4.34 -7.85 -15.22
CA GLU A 114 3.14 -7.89 -16.08
C GLU A 114 2.51 -9.28 -16.24
N GLU A 115 3.24 -10.36 -15.94
CA GLU A 115 2.77 -11.73 -16.19
C GLU A 115 2.01 -12.30 -14.98
N ASP A 116 2.57 -12.15 -13.78
CA ASP A 116 2.08 -12.76 -12.54
C ASP A 116 2.30 -11.91 -11.28
N GLY A 117 2.56 -10.61 -11.42
CA GLY A 117 2.71 -9.70 -10.29
C GLY A 117 1.42 -9.56 -9.46
N PRO A 118 1.44 -9.83 -8.14
CA PRO A 118 0.22 -9.87 -7.33
C PRO A 118 -0.30 -8.48 -6.91
N GLU A 119 0.28 -7.37 -7.36
CA GLU A 119 -0.10 -6.03 -6.88
C GLU A 119 -1.62 -5.77 -6.99
N GLY A 120 -2.21 -6.03 -8.15
CA GLY A 120 -3.65 -5.83 -8.37
C GLY A 120 -4.53 -6.79 -7.56
N LEU A 121 -3.96 -7.88 -7.07
CA LEU A 121 -4.65 -8.84 -6.18
C LEU A 121 -4.51 -8.47 -4.70
N MET A 122 -3.58 -7.59 -4.35
CA MET A 122 -3.26 -7.24 -2.97
C MET A 122 -3.72 -5.85 -2.57
N ASN A 123 -3.64 -4.86 -3.46
CA ASN A 123 -3.80 -3.45 -3.10
C ASN A 123 -4.45 -2.60 -4.21
N ALA A 124 -5.25 -3.22 -5.07
CA ALA A 124 -6.01 -2.49 -6.08
C ALA A 124 -7.07 -1.58 -5.46
N TRP A 125 -7.21 -0.40 -6.05
CA TRP A 125 -8.13 0.67 -5.66
C TRP A 125 -8.35 1.58 -6.89
N PRO A 126 -9.54 2.19 -7.09
CA PRO A 126 -10.74 2.17 -6.24
C PRO A 126 -11.58 0.90 -6.35
N LEU A 127 -12.46 0.67 -5.37
CA LEU A 127 -13.27 -0.54 -5.23
C LEU A 127 -14.77 -0.22 -5.35
N ASP A 128 -15.50 -0.99 -6.16
CA ASP A 128 -16.97 -0.96 -6.20
C ASP A 128 -17.51 -1.86 -5.08
N GLU A 129 -17.96 -1.24 -3.99
CA GLU A 129 -18.47 -1.91 -2.80
C GLU A 129 -19.62 -2.89 -3.12
N ALA A 130 -20.49 -2.51 -4.07
CA ALA A 130 -21.63 -3.31 -4.49
C ALA A 130 -21.21 -4.56 -5.29
N TYR A 131 -19.93 -4.67 -5.67
CA TYR A 131 -19.37 -5.88 -6.28
C TYR A 131 -19.13 -6.97 -5.24
N ILE A 132 -18.81 -6.61 -4.00
CA ILE A 132 -18.49 -7.57 -2.93
C ILE A 132 -19.74 -8.00 -2.17
N ASP A 133 -20.51 -7.05 -1.62
CA ASP A 133 -21.65 -7.32 -0.74
C ASP A 133 -22.76 -6.26 -0.94
N TYR A 134 -23.77 -6.31 -0.08
CA TYR A 134 -24.87 -5.36 -0.07
C TYR A 134 -24.39 -3.92 0.19
N VAL A 135 -25.13 -2.94 -0.34
CA VAL A 135 -24.95 -1.50 -0.12
C VAL A 135 -26.30 -0.83 0.17
N GLU A 136 -26.31 0.42 0.65
CA GLU A 136 -27.55 1.15 0.91
C GLU A 136 -28.42 1.22 -0.35
N GLY A 137 -29.61 0.62 -0.27
CA GLY A 137 -30.59 0.60 -1.36
C GLY A 137 -30.50 -0.59 -2.30
N ASP A 138 -29.53 -1.50 -2.10
CA ASP A 138 -29.42 -2.76 -2.83
C ASP A 138 -28.94 -3.90 -1.90
N ASP A 139 -29.88 -4.50 -1.16
CA ASP A 139 -29.61 -5.56 -0.18
C ASP A 139 -29.14 -6.88 -0.84
N ASP A 140 -29.36 -7.04 -2.16
CA ASP A 140 -29.09 -8.26 -2.91
C ASP A 140 -27.80 -8.15 -3.76
N SER A 141 -27.04 -7.05 -3.66
CA SER A 141 -25.84 -6.83 -4.48
C SER A 141 -24.64 -7.69 -4.06
N GLY A 142 -23.71 -7.87 -5.00
CA GLY A 142 -22.40 -8.42 -4.74
C GLY A 142 -22.31 -9.95 -4.68
N ILE A 143 -21.07 -10.43 -4.73
CA ILE A 143 -20.70 -11.85 -4.70
C ILE A 143 -21.23 -12.55 -3.43
N VAL A 144 -21.27 -11.87 -2.28
CA VAL A 144 -21.83 -12.41 -1.04
C VAL A 144 -23.29 -12.84 -1.23
N ASN A 145 -24.08 -12.07 -1.99
CA ASN A 145 -25.52 -12.30 -2.15
C ASN A 145 -25.89 -13.07 -3.43
N ASP A 146 -24.92 -13.41 -4.29
CA ASP A 146 -25.13 -14.29 -5.46
C ASP A 146 -24.73 -15.75 -5.17
N PRO A 147 -25.69 -16.65 -4.85
CA PRO A 147 -25.40 -18.06 -4.56
C PRO A 147 -24.93 -18.88 -5.78
N SER A 148 -24.95 -18.30 -6.99
CA SER A 148 -24.38 -18.96 -8.18
C SER A 148 -22.86 -18.84 -8.25
N ILE A 149 -22.28 -17.89 -7.51
CA ILE A 149 -20.83 -17.69 -7.40
C ILE A 149 -20.30 -18.49 -6.21
N THR A 150 -19.31 -19.35 -6.49
CA THR A 150 -18.56 -20.04 -5.44
C THR A 150 -17.53 -19.08 -4.86
N ILE A 151 -17.40 -19.04 -3.53
CA ILE A 151 -16.39 -18.24 -2.86
C ILE A 151 -15.21 -19.16 -2.55
N ASP A 152 -14.22 -19.14 -3.42
CA ASP A 152 -12.93 -19.79 -3.22
C ASP A 152 -11.82 -18.93 -3.83
N ALA A 153 -10.56 -19.27 -3.54
CA ALA A 153 -9.40 -18.50 -3.98
C ALA A 153 -9.35 -18.32 -5.50
N ASP A 154 -9.58 -19.39 -6.27
CA ASP A 154 -9.52 -19.36 -7.73
C ASP A 154 -10.64 -18.48 -8.31
N ALA A 155 -11.85 -18.56 -7.75
CA ALA A 155 -13.00 -17.78 -8.19
C ALA A 155 -12.78 -16.28 -7.92
N LEU A 156 -12.33 -15.90 -6.72
CA LEU A 156 -12.11 -14.50 -6.37
C LEU A 156 -10.98 -13.86 -7.19
N VAL A 157 -9.86 -14.58 -7.39
CA VAL A 157 -8.78 -14.12 -8.29
C VAL A 157 -9.29 -13.94 -9.72
N ALA A 158 -10.15 -14.85 -10.22
CA ALA A 158 -10.71 -14.74 -11.57
C ALA A 158 -11.76 -13.63 -11.73
N LEU A 159 -12.38 -13.20 -10.64
CA LEU A 159 -13.37 -12.11 -10.60
C LEU A 159 -12.70 -10.74 -10.44
N ASN A 160 -11.53 -10.67 -9.81
CA ASN A 160 -10.79 -9.42 -9.64
C ASN A 160 -10.56 -8.72 -10.99
N GLU A 161 -10.97 -7.46 -11.08
CA GLU A 161 -10.93 -6.60 -12.27
C GLU A 161 -11.70 -7.13 -13.51
N GLN A 162 -12.48 -8.21 -13.37
CA GLN A 162 -13.13 -8.88 -14.49
C GLN A 162 -14.20 -8.01 -15.15
N ALA A 163 -14.99 -7.29 -14.34
CA ALA A 163 -16.09 -6.45 -14.82
C ALA A 163 -15.71 -4.97 -15.01
N GLY A 164 -14.46 -4.60 -14.67
CA GLY A 164 -13.93 -3.25 -14.77
C GLY A 164 -12.84 -2.99 -13.73
N GLU A 165 -12.18 -1.83 -13.83
CA GLU A 165 -11.07 -1.41 -12.94
C GLU A 165 -11.50 -1.33 -11.47
N THR A 166 -12.79 -1.14 -11.18
CA THR A 166 -13.32 -1.07 -9.82
C THR A 166 -13.86 -2.41 -9.30
N SER A 167 -13.88 -3.46 -10.13
CA SER A 167 -14.40 -4.78 -9.75
C SER A 167 -13.37 -5.57 -8.93
N ILE A 168 -12.91 -4.98 -7.83
CA ILE A 168 -11.88 -5.54 -6.96
C ILE A 168 -12.52 -6.57 -6.05
N ALA A 169 -11.99 -7.80 -6.07
CA ALA A 169 -12.51 -8.95 -5.34
C ALA A 169 -11.53 -9.52 -4.31
N THR A 170 -10.30 -9.00 -4.25
CA THR A 170 -9.26 -9.50 -3.35
C THR A 170 -8.47 -8.35 -2.72
N GLY A 171 -7.53 -8.69 -1.84
CA GLY A 171 -6.59 -7.74 -1.28
C GLY A 171 -7.11 -6.96 -0.07
N TYR A 172 -6.31 -5.97 0.35
CA TYR A 172 -6.53 -5.20 1.57
C TYR A 172 -7.87 -4.48 1.59
N HIS A 173 -8.27 -3.86 0.48
CA HIS A 173 -9.49 -3.06 0.41
C HIS A 173 -10.76 -3.92 0.36
N ALA A 174 -10.70 -5.14 -0.18
CA ALA A 174 -11.79 -6.10 -0.05
C ALA A 174 -11.98 -6.55 1.42
N ILE A 175 -10.88 -6.77 2.15
CA ILE A 175 -10.93 -7.07 3.60
C ILE A 175 -11.49 -5.87 4.37
N GLU A 176 -11.05 -4.66 4.04
CA GLU A 176 -11.52 -3.40 4.63
C GLU A 176 -13.05 -3.26 4.47
N PHE A 177 -13.56 -3.35 3.25
CA PHE A 177 -15.00 -3.27 3.01
C PHE A 177 -15.79 -4.37 3.74
N LEU A 178 -15.24 -5.58 3.86
CA LEU A 178 -15.88 -6.65 4.63
C LEU A 178 -15.90 -6.35 6.15
N LEU A 179 -14.91 -5.63 6.69
CA LEU A 179 -14.84 -5.28 8.12
C LEU A 179 -15.58 -3.99 8.49
N TRP A 180 -15.59 -2.99 7.61
CA TRP A 180 -16.22 -1.69 7.86
C TRP A 180 -17.54 -1.49 7.09
N GLY A 181 -17.79 -2.27 6.04
CA GLY A 181 -18.96 -2.08 5.19
C GLY A 181 -18.86 -0.82 4.34
N GLN A 182 -19.97 -0.45 3.71
CA GLN A 182 -20.06 0.75 2.90
C GLN A 182 -19.76 2.01 3.74
N ASP A 183 -18.92 2.89 3.21
CA ASP A 183 -18.59 4.15 3.88
C ASP A 183 -19.66 5.22 3.65
N MET A 184 -20.41 5.52 4.70
CA MET A 184 -21.43 6.59 4.73
C MET A 184 -21.18 7.59 5.86
N ASP A 185 -20.09 7.42 6.61
CA ASP A 185 -19.78 8.29 7.74
C ASP A 185 -18.93 9.48 7.25
N PRO A 186 -19.44 10.73 7.32
CA PRO A 186 -18.67 11.89 6.88
C PRO A 186 -17.43 12.18 7.76
N ASP A 187 -17.33 11.58 8.94
CA ASP A 187 -16.28 11.83 9.92
C ASP A 187 -15.51 10.54 10.32
N GLY A 188 -15.76 9.41 9.65
CA GLY A 188 -15.18 8.10 9.98
C GLY A 188 -15.30 7.09 8.84
N PRO A 189 -14.82 5.84 9.03
CA PRO A 189 -15.07 4.76 8.08
C PRO A 189 -16.50 4.22 8.20
N GLY A 190 -16.88 3.29 7.31
CA GLY A 190 -18.12 2.52 7.44
C GLY A 190 -18.29 1.85 8.82
N ASP A 191 -19.54 1.61 9.22
CA ASP A 191 -19.87 1.06 10.56
C ASP A 191 -20.64 -0.26 10.47
N ARG A 192 -20.11 -1.23 9.71
CA ARG A 192 -20.67 -2.58 9.64
C ARG A 192 -20.75 -3.20 11.04
N PRO A 193 -21.91 -3.71 11.48
CA PRO A 193 -22.02 -4.35 12.78
C PRO A 193 -21.55 -5.81 12.74
N TYR A 194 -21.02 -6.31 13.86
CA TYR A 194 -20.63 -7.73 13.95
C TYR A 194 -21.79 -8.70 13.72
N THR A 195 -23.03 -8.24 13.92
CA THR A 195 -24.24 -9.04 13.71
C THR A 195 -24.47 -9.41 12.25
N ASP A 196 -23.78 -8.78 11.29
CA ASP A 196 -23.77 -9.23 9.89
C ASP A 196 -23.05 -10.56 9.69
N TYR A 197 -22.21 -10.95 10.65
CA TYR A 197 -21.51 -12.23 10.65
C TYR A 197 -22.21 -13.27 11.53
N VAL A 198 -23.34 -12.91 12.19
CA VAL A 198 -24.12 -13.83 13.02
C VAL A 198 -25.18 -14.52 12.17
N ASP A 199 -25.04 -15.83 11.96
CA ASP A 199 -26.08 -16.64 11.33
C ASP A 199 -27.25 -16.90 12.29
N GLY A 200 -28.48 -16.60 11.83
CA GLY A 200 -29.71 -16.87 12.56
C GLY A 200 -30.11 -15.81 13.59
N GLU A 201 -30.46 -16.24 14.82
CA GLU A 201 -31.03 -15.35 15.83
C GLU A 201 -30.00 -14.31 16.30
N GLY A 202 -30.30 -13.03 16.05
CA GLY A 202 -29.41 -11.91 16.37
C GLY A 202 -28.62 -11.38 15.18
N GLY A 203 -28.69 -12.05 14.01
CA GLY A 203 -28.12 -11.55 12.76
C GLY A 203 -28.89 -10.35 12.20
N THR A 204 -28.16 -9.43 11.54
CA THR A 204 -28.73 -8.21 10.93
C THR A 204 -28.76 -8.20 9.42
N ALA A 205 -27.99 -9.08 8.77
CA ALA A 205 -27.93 -9.23 7.33
C ALA A 205 -28.06 -10.70 6.92
N GLU A 206 -28.54 -10.95 5.70
CA GLU A 206 -28.55 -12.29 5.11
C GLU A 206 -27.12 -12.72 4.71
N ASN A 207 -26.96 -14.01 4.41
CA ASN A 207 -25.71 -14.59 3.87
C ASN A 207 -24.47 -14.39 4.76
N ALA A 208 -24.65 -14.37 6.09
CA ALA A 208 -23.57 -14.24 7.07
C ALA A 208 -22.46 -15.31 6.90
N ASP A 209 -22.84 -16.53 6.55
CA ASP A 209 -21.92 -17.64 6.27
C ASP A 209 -21.04 -17.36 5.05
N ARG A 210 -21.63 -16.87 3.96
CA ARG A 210 -20.90 -16.50 2.74
C ARG A 210 -19.98 -15.31 2.96
N ARG A 211 -20.41 -14.32 3.75
CA ARG A 211 -19.60 -13.16 4.13
C ARG A 211 -18.36 -13.56 4.93
N ALA A 212 -18.53 -14.47 5.90
CA ALA A 212 -17.43 -15.06 6.64
C ALA A 212 -16.47 -15.88 5.74
N GLU A 213 -17.01 -16.66 4.80
CA GLU A 213 -16.23 -17.42 3.82
C GLU A 213 -15.42 -16.49 2.91
N TYR A 214 -16.01 -15.38 2.45
CA TYR A 214 -15.31 -14.37 1.66
C TYR A 214 -14.16 -13.75 2.45
N LEU A 215 -14.45 -13.22 3.64
CA LEU A 215 -13.46 -12.52 4.47
C LEU A 215 -12.24 -13.41 4.78
N THR A 216 -12.47 -14.68 5.13
CA THR A 216 -11.38 -15.64 5.37
C THR A 216 -10.63 -16.03 4.11
N THR A 217 -11.32 -16.16 2.97
CA THR A 217 -10.69 -16.50 1.68
C THR A 217 -9.75 -15.39 1.21
N VAL A 218 -10.18 -14.12 1.27
CA VAL A 218 -9.34 -12.98 0.86
C VAL A 218 -8.15 -12.80 1.79
N SER A 219 -8.35 -12.98 3.10
CA SER A 219 -7.26 -12.98 4.07
C SER A 219 -6.21 -14.05 3.74
N SER A 220 -6.64 -15.27 3.41
CA SER A 220 -5.73 -16.34 2.98
C SER A 220 -5.00 -16.05 1.66
N LEU A 221 -5.67 -15.41 0.69
CA LEU A 221 -5.03 -14.96 -0.56
C LEU A 221 -3.95 -13.89 -0.30
N LEU A 222 -4.21 -12.96 0.61
CA LEU A 222 -3.22 -11.96 0.99
C LEU A 222 -1.96 -12.60 1.58
N LEU A 223 -2.11 -13.62 2.44
CA LEU A 223 -0.99 -14.40 2.96
C LEU A 223 -0.22 -15.12 1.86
N LEU A 224 -0.92 -15.76 0.92
CA LEU A 224 -0.32 -16.46 -0.22
C LEU A 224 0.60 -15.51 -1.00
N HIS A 225 0.11 -14.34 -1.39
CA HIS A 225 0.88 -13.39 -2.18
C HIS A 225 2.05 -12.76 -1.39
N LEU A 226 1.87 -12.49 -0.10
CA LEU A 226 2.98 -12.03 0.75
C LEU A 226 4.08 -13.10 0.88
N ASP A 227 3.71 -14.37 1.02
CA ASP A 227 4.67 -15.49 1.06
C ASP A 227 5.45 -15.62 -0.26
N GLU A 228 4.77 -15.46 -1.40
CA GLU A 228 5.40 -15.42 -2.73
C GLU A 228 6.47 -14.30 -2.82
N LEU A 229 6.15 -13.10 -2.30
CA LEU A 229 7.07 -11.96 -2.29
C LEU A 229 8.25 -12.18 -1.33
N VAL A 230 8.02 -12.78 -0.16
CA VAL A 230 9.09 -13.19 0.76
C VAL A 230 10.02 -14.20 0.07
N ALA A 231 9.46 -15.24 -0.56
CA ALA A 231 10.22 -16.27 -1.25
C ALA A 231 11.04 -15.70 -2.43
N ALA A 232 10.46 -14.78 -3.20
CA ALA A 232 11.13 -14.12 -4.32
C ALA A 232 12.38 -13.32 -3.88
N TRP A 233 12.36 -12.79 -2.66
CA TRP A 233 13.46 -11.99 -2.09
C TRP A 233 14.33 -12.72 -1.05
N ALA A 234 14.05 -13.99 -0.78
CA ALA A 234 14.80 -14.79 0.19
C ALA A 234 16.31 -14.85 -0.11
N PRO A 235 17.19 -14.72 0.90
CA PRO A 235 18.63 -14.95 0.71
C PRO A 235 18.92 -16.42 0.40
N ASP A 236 19.99 -16.67 -0.36
CA ASP A 236 20.57 -18.00 -0.57
C ASP A 236 19.59 -19.07 -1.11
N ALA A 237 18.58 -18.64 -1.87
CA ALA A 237 17.55 -19.53 -2.41
C ALA A 237 18.11 -20.56 -3.41
N THR A 238 17.59 -21.79 -3.34
CA THR A 238 17.89 -22.87 -4.29
C THR A 238 16.59 -23.58 -4.68
N PRO A 239 16.12 -23.48 -5.94
CA PRO A 239 16.74 -22.79 -7.08
C PRO A 239 16.84 -21.27 -6.89
N ALA A 240 17.64 -20.61 -7.74
CA ALA A 240 17.80 -19.16 -7.71
C ALA A 240 16.46 -18.44 -7.89
N ASN A 241 16.19 -17.46 -7.03
CA ASN A 241 14.99 -16.62 -7.04
C ASN A 241 15.26 -15.23 -7.66
N TYR A 242 14.26 -14.35 -7.64
CA TYR A 242 14.38 -12.99 -8.18
C TYR A 242 15.53 -12.21 -7.55
N ARG A 243 15.72 -12.28 -6.22
CA ARG A 243 16.85 -11.61 -5.56
C ARG A 243 18.21 -12.03 -6.14
N SER A 244 18.38 -13.33 -6.42
CA SER A 244 19.62 -13.84 -7.01
C SER A 244 19.87 -13.26 -8.41
N GLU A 245 18.82 -13.11 -9.22
CA GLU A 245 18.90 -12.42 -10.50
C GLU A 245 19.23 -10.93 -10.33
N PHE A 246 18.49 -10.24 -9.45
CA PHE A 246 18.63 -8.82 -9.17
C PHE A 246 20.03 -8.44 -8.66
N GLU A 247 20.66 -9.28 -7.83
CA GLU A 247 22.03 -9.06 -7.35
C GLU A 247 23.11 -9.41 -8.42
N SER A 248 22.72 -10.14 -9.48
CA SER A 248 23.62 -10.56 -10.56
C SER A 248 23.72 -9.58 -11.73
N VAL A 249 22.73 -8.68 -11.89
CA VAL A 249 22.78 -7.64 -12.92
C VAL A 249 23.89 -6.63 -12.62
N ALA A 250 24.29 -5.86 -13.64
CA ALA A 250 25.29 -4.80 -13.44
C ALA A 250 24.84 -3.86 -12.30
N PRO A 251 25.68 -3.55 -11.29
CA PRO A 251 25.23 -2.82 -10.10
C PRO A 251 24.56 -1.47 -10.42
N LYS A 252 25.02 -0.77 -11.45
CA LYS A 252 24.40 0.50 -11.90
C LYS A 252 23.00 0.31 -12.48
N GLU A 253 22.72 -0.82 -13.12
CA GLU A 253 21.37 -1.12 -13.63
C GLU A 253 20.42 -1.46 -12.49
N ALA A 254 20.85 -2.29 -11.52
CA ALA A 254 20.05 -2.53 -10.32
C ALA A 254 19.78 -1.22 -9.55
N LEU A 255 20.80 -0.37 -9.37
CA LEU A 255 20.62 0.95 -8.75
C LEU A 255 19.64 1.83 -9.55
N ARG A 256 19.68 1.76 -10.89
CA ARG A 256 18.72 2.48 -11.73
C ARG A 256 17.29 2.02 -11.46
N ARG A 257 17.04 0.71 -11.37
CA ARG A 257 15.71 0.15 -11.03
C ARG A 257 15.22 0.65 -9.67
N ILE A 258 16.07 0.59 -8.64
CA ILE A 258 15.77 1.10 -7.29
C ILE A 258 15.33 2.57 -7.34
N LEU A 259 16.11 3.40 -8.03
CA LEU A 259 15.80 4.83 -8.14
C LEU A 259 14.55 5.08 -8.98
N THR A 260 14.30 4.29 -10.02
CA THR A 260 13.06 4.36 -10.81
C THR A 260 11.85 4.12 -9.91
N GLY A 261 11.84 3.04 -9.11
CA GLY A 261 10.75 2.76 -8.17
C GLY A 261 10.49 3.91 -7.20
N MET A 262 11.54 4.42 -6.57
CA MET A 262 11.44 5.58 -5.65
C MET A 262 10.90 6.84 -6.32
N ILE A 263 11.35 7.14 -7.55
CA ILE A 263 10.94 8.35 -8.28
C ILE A 263 9.49 8.25 -8.74
N VAL A 264 9.09 7.09 -9.29
CA VAL A 264 7.71 6.89 -9.77
C VAL A 264 6.74 6.89 -8.60
N LEU A 265 7.05 6.19 -7.50
CA LEU A 265 6.21 6.20 -6.30
C LEU A 265 6.01 7.63 -5.78
N SER A 266 7.11 8.35 -5.51
CA SER A 266 7.01 9.67 -4.87
C SER A 266 6.43 10.75 -5.78
N GLY A 267 6.74 10.71 -7.07
CA GLY A 267 6.35 11.76 -8.01
C GLY A 267 5.01 11.53 -8.68
N PHE A 268 4.80 10.35 -9.26
CA PHE A 268 3.63 10.02 -10.06
C PHE A 268 2.51 9.45 -9.19
N GLU A 269 2.79 8.39 -8.45
CA GLU A 269 1.78 7.67 -7.65
C GLU A 269 1.29 8.52 -6.46
N THR A 270 2.15 8.79 -5.47
CA THR A 270 1.75 9.56 -4.29
C THR A 270 1.36 10.99 -4.66
N GLY A 271 2.15 11.65 -5.50
CA GLY A 271 1.93 13.05 -5.84
C GLY A 271 0.75 13.30 -6.78
N GLY A 272 0.59 12.46 -7.81
CA GLY A 272 -0.44 12.59 -8.82
C GLY A 272 -1.69 11.80 -8.46
N GLU A 273 -1.58 10.48 -8.45
CA GLU A 273 -2.74 9.59 -8.36
C GLU A 273 -3.41 9.62 -6.98
N ARG A 274 -2.65 9.80 -5.89
CA ARG A 274 -3.24 9.77 -4.52
C ARG A 274 -3.57 11.15 -3.95
N LEU A 275 -2.64 12.10 -4.04
CA LEU A 275 -2.84 13.42 -3.45
C LEU A 275 -3.60 14.39 -4.34
N GLN A 276 -3.30 14.42 -5.65
CA GLN A 276 -3.92 15.37 -6.57
C GLN A 276 -5.31 14.91 -6.98
N THR A 277 -5.52 13.62 -7.27
CA THR A 277 -6.84 13.07 -7.61
C THR A 277 -7.86 13.28 -6.49
N ALA A 278 -7.55 12.86 -5.26
CA ALA A 278 -8.42 13.06 -4.10
C ALA A 278 -8.74 14.56 -3.86
N LEU A 279 -7.74 15.43 -4.02
CA LEU A 279 -7.94 16.88 -3.90
C LEU A 279 -8.86 17.46 -4.99
N ASP A 280 -8.73 16.96 -6.22
CA ASP A 280 -9.47 17.46 -7.39
C ASP A 280 -10.91 16.93 -7.43
N SER A 281 -11.13 15.67 -7.04
CA SER A 281 -12.45 15.07 -7.01
C SER A 281 -13.24 15.46 -5.75
N GLY A 282 -12.56 15.54 -4.61
CA GLY A 282 -13.18 15.69 -3.29
C GLY A 282 -14.09 14.52 -2.90
N LEU A 283 -13.93 13.36 -3.53
CA LEU A 283 -14.66 12.14 -3.22
C LEU A 283 -13.83 11.30 -2.25
N GLN A 284 -14.49 10.74 -1.24
CA GLN A 284 -13.88 9.84 -0.26
C GLN A 284 -13.36 8.56 -0.91
N GLU A 285 -14.05 8.08 -1.95
CA GLU A 285 -13.65 6.93 -2.77
C GLU A 285 -12.31 7.10 -3.51
N ASP A 286 -11.82 8.34 -3.66
CA ASP A 286 -10.54 8.60 -4.30
C ASP A 286 -9.40 8.79 -3.29
N GLU A 287 -9.67 8.67 -1.98
CA GLU A 287 -8.65 8.63 -0.92
C GLU A 287 -8.06 7.21 -0.81
N HIS A 288 -6.76 7.10 -0.46
CA HIS A 288 -5.94 5.88 -0.61
C HIS A 288 -5.27 5.44 0.70
#